data_AF-A0A528TIP3-F1
#
_entry.id   AF-A0A528TIP3-F1
#
_cell.length_a   1.000
_cell.length_b   1.000
_cell.length_c   1.000
_cell.angle_alpha   90.00
_cell.angle_beta   90.00
_cell.angle_gamma   90.00
#
_symmetry.space_group_name_H-M   'P 1'
#
loop_
_entity.id
_entity.type
_entity.pdbx_description
1 polymer ?
#
loop_
_entity_poly.entity_id
_entity_poly.type
_entity_poly.pdbx_seq_one_letter_code
_entity_poly.pdbx_strand_id
1 'polypeptide(L)'
;MAEPRSIDIKEQPGFRSIAVICLLVLYVPVLILMIFSLNSGSLVTHWEGVTLGWYGSALRNEEFHNAARNTLIISISATIISTVCATLAAIGMTRVKP
;
A
#
# COMPACT_ATOMS: atom_id res chain seq x y z
N MET A 1 36.81 36.83 -11.93
CA MET A 1 36.61 35.39 -11.59
C MET A 1 35.21 35.27 -11.02
N ALA A 2 34.27 34.68 -11.75
CA ALA A 2 32.91 34.48 -11.27
C ALA A 2 32.82 33.08 -10.67
N GLU A 3 32.49 32.99 -9.38
CA GLU A 3 32.30 31.74 -8.65
C GLU A 3 31.16 30.91 -9.30
N PRO A 4 31.35 29.59 -9.49
CA PRO A 4 30.31 28.74 -10.06
C PRO A 4 29.15 28.59 -9.07
N ARG A 5 27.94 28.94 -9.51
CA ARG A 5 26.71 28.84 -8.73
C ARG A 5 26.46 27.36 -8.37
N SER A 6 26.72 26.99 -7.13
CA SER A 6 26.44 25.64 -6.63
C SER A 6 24.94 25.40 -6.73
N ILE A 7 24.56 24.39 -7.50
CA ILE A 7 23.17 23.93 -7.54
C ILE A 7 22.89 23.34 -6.16
N ASP A 8 22.00 23.97 -5.40
CA ASP A 8 21.62 23.53 -4.06
C ASP A 8 20.79 22.24 -4.19
N ILE A 9 21.41 21.10 -3.86
CA ILE A 9 20.84 19.74 -3.97
C ILE A 9 19.60 19.58 -3.06
N LYS A 10 19.43 20.46 -2.06
CA LYS A 10 18.30 20.41 -1.11
C LYS A 10 16.97 20.82 -1.74
N GLU A 11 17.01 21.61 -2.80
CA GLU A 11 15.83 22.11 -3.50
C GLU A 11 15.87 21.58 -4.94
N GLN A 12 15.72 20.26 -5.13
CA GLN A 12 15.57 19.71 -6.49
C GLN A 12 14.23 20.18 -7.09
N PRO A 13 14.23 21.10 -8.08
CA PRO A 13 13.00 21.61 -8.66
C PRO A 13 12.40 20.50 -9.53
N GLY A 14 11.38 19.82 -9.01
CA GLY A 14 10.72 18.70 -9.68
C GLY A 14 10.48 17.47 -8.81
N PHE A 15 11.20 17.33 -7.69
CA PHE A 15 10.99 16.19 -6.78
C PHE A 15 9.54 16.16 -6.27
N ARG A 16 9.01 17.32 -5.85
CA ARG A 16 7.63 17.43 -5.36
C ARG A 16 6.60 17.06 -6.42
N SER A 17 6.75 17.53 -7.66
CA SER A 17 5.80 17.21 -8.73
C SER A 17 5.84 15.73 -9.10
N ILE A 18 7.04 15.13 -9.19
CA ILE A 18 7.21 13.71 -9.46
C ILE A 18 6.59 12.87 -8.34
N ALA A 19 6.83 13.23 -7.07
CA ALA A 19 6.24 12.55 -5.92
C ALA A 19 4.71 12.62 -5.93
N VAL A 20 4.13 13.79 -6.22
CA VAL A 20 2.67 13.96 -6.33
C VAL A 20 2.10 13.12 -7.47
N ILE A 21 2.72 13.13 -8.65
CA ILE A 21 2.28 12.32 -9.79
C ILE A 21 2.35 10.82 -9.45
N CYS A 22 3.43 10.38 -8.81
CA CYS A 22 3.59 8.99 -8.38
C CYS A 22 2.48 8.58 -7.40
N LEU A 23 2.19 9.43 -6.40
CA LEU A 23 1.08 9.20 -5.47
C LEU A 23 -0.27 9.15 -6.19
N LEU A 24 -0.53 10.06 -7.13
CA LEU A 24 -1.78 10.03 -7.90
C LEU A 24 -1.92 8.73 -8.70
N VAL A 25 -0.86 8.30 -9.40
CA VAL A 25 -0.89 7.05 -10.16
C VAL A 25 -1.18 5.84 -9.27
N LEU A 26 -0.60 5.79 -8.06
CA LEU A 26 -0.83 4.70 -7.13
C LEU A 26 -2.23 4.74 -6.48
N TYR A 27 -2.72 5.92 -6.10
CA TYR A 27 -3.94 6.05 -5.29
C TYR A 27 -5.21 6.27 -6.11
N VAL A 28 -5.16 6.88 -7.29
CA VAL A 28 -6.34 7.06 -8.16
C VAL A 28 -7.08 5.73 -8.43
N PRO A 29 -6.43 4.62 -8.82
CA PRO A 29 -7.15 3.35 -9.05
C PRO A 29 -7.78 2.81 -7.76
N VAL A 30 -7.11 2.96 -6.61
CA VAL A 30 -7.67 2.58 -5.31
C VAL A 30 -8.90 3.42 -4.97
N LEU A 31 -8.87 4.72 -5.29
CA LEU A 31 -9.97 5.65 -5.09
C LEU A 31 -11.17 5.31 -5.98
N ILE A 32 -10.91 4.92 -7.24
CA ILE A 32 -11.93 4.41 -8.15
C ILE A 32 -12.60 3.16 -7.57
N LEU A 33 -11.82 2.18 -7.10
CA LEU A 33 -12.35 0.99 -6.43
C LEU A 33 -13.17 1.34 -5.19
N MET A 34 -12.72 2.32 -4.39
CA MET A 34 -13.46 2.80 -3.22
C MET A 34 -14.81 3.39 -3.60
N ILE A 35 -14.88 4.22 -4.65
CA ILE A 35 -16.14 4.79 -5.15
C ILE A 35 -17.06 3.68 -5.66
N PHE A 36 -16.54 2.72 -6.44
CA PHE A 36 -17.33 1.59 -6.93
C PHE A 36 -17.78 0.63 -5.82
N SER A 37 -17.04 0.53 -4.72
CA SER A 37 -17.46 -0.26 -3.56
C SER A 37 -18.72 0.30 -2.87
N LEU A 38 -19.08 1.55 -3.17
CA LEU A 38 -20.34 2.15 -2.74
C LEU A 38 -21.49 1.90 -3.73
N ASN A 39 -21.23 1.32 -4.91
CA ASN A 39 -22.27 1.05 -5.89
C ASN A 39 -23.17 -0.12 -5.44
N SER A 40 -24.48 0.07 -5.49
CA SER A 40 -25.47 -0.97 -5.20
C SER A 40 -25.54 -2.08 -6.24
N GLY A 41 -25.18 -1.77 -7.49
CA GLY A 41 -25.27 -2.68 -8.62
C GLY A 41 -24.14 -3.71 -8.65
N SER A 42 -24.45 -4.89 -9.20
CA SER A 42 -23.47 -5.98 -9.39
C SER A 42 -22.58 -5.80 -10.61
N LEU A 43 -22.93 -4.87 -11.51
CA LEU A 43 -22.18 -4.54 -12.72
C LEU A 43 -21.51 -3.18 -12.59
N VAL A 44 -20.20 -3.14 -12.84
CA VAL A 44 -19.40 -1.90 -12.89
C VAL A 44 -19.90 -0.93 -13.98
N THR A 45 -20.61 -1.42 -14.99
CA THR A 45 -21.09 -0.64 -16.14
C THR A 45 -22.35 0.19 -15.86
N HIS A 46 -23.09 -0.08 -14.77
CA HIS A 46 -24.31 0.65 -14.41
C HIS A 46 -24.27 1.12 -12.96
N TRP A 47 -24.45 2.43 -12.77
CA TRP A 47 -24.54 3.02 -11.44
C TRP A 47 -25.98 2.98 -10.95
N GLU A 48 -26.29 2.02 -10.06
CA GLU A 48 -27.67 1.81 -9.57
C GLU A 48 -27.99 2.59 -8.30
N GLY A 49 -26.97 3.04 -7.56
CA GLY A 49 -27.13 3.85 -6.34
C GLY A 49 -25.97 3.71 -5.38
N VAL A 50 -26.01 4.46 -4.26
CA VAL A 50 -25.04 4.36 -3.16
C VAL A 50 -25.57 3.42 -2.08
N THR A 51 -24.79 2.41 -1.69
CA THR A 51 -25.10 1.50 -0.58
C THR A 51 -23.89 1.18 0.27
N LEU A 52 -24.15 0.90 1.54
CA LEU A 52 -23.20 0.28 2.47
C LEU A 52 -23.62 -1.15 2.84
N GLY A 53 -24.65 -1.69 2.20
CA GLY A 53 -25.21 -3.01 2.53
C GLY A 53 -24.21 -4.16 2.40
N TRP A 54 -23.33 -4.10 1.40
CA TRP A 54 -22.29 -5.10 1.19
C TRP A 54 -21.30 -5.18 2.35
N TYR A 55 -20.96 -4.05 2.98
CA TYR A 55 -20.11 -4.03 4.17
C TYR A 55 -20.79 -4.73 5.35
N GLY A 56 -22.08 -4.47 5.57
CA GLY A 56 -22.87 -5.18 6.59
C GLY A 56 -22.99 -6.68 6.33
N SER A 57 -23.17 -7.08 5.06
CA SER A 57 -23.21 -8.49 4.66
C SER A 57 -21.86 -9.19 4.85
N ALA A 58 -20.75 -8.52 4.52
CA ALA A 58 -19.41 -9.04 4.75
C ALA A 58 -19.11 -9.21 6.25
N LEU A 59 -19.54 -8.27 7.09
CA LEU A 59 -19.41 -8.34 8.55
C LEU A 59 -20.28 -9.42 9.21
N ARG A 60 -21.27 -9.97 8.50
CA ARG A 60 -22.08 -11.10 8.99
C ARG A 60 -21.66 -12.44 8.40
N ASN A 61 -20.72 -12.44 7.45
CA ASN A 61 -20.28 -13.65 6.77
C ASN A 61 -19.17 -14.34 7.57
N GLU A 62 -19.47 -15.49 8.17
CA GLU A 62 -18.49 -16.25 8.97
C GLU A 62 -17.28 -16.72 8.17
N GLU A 63 -17.43 -17.04 6.89
CA GLU A 63 -16.31 -17.43 6.03
C GLU A 63 -15.33 -16.27 5.84
N PHE A 64 -15.85 -15.05 5.67
CA PHE A 64 -15.01 -13.84 5.57
C PHE A 64 -14.20 -13.61 6.84
N HIS A 65 -14.79 -13.81 8.02
CA HIS A 65 -14.08 -13.67 9.30
C HIS A 65 -13.02 -14.74 9.49
N ASN A 66 -13.35 -16.00 9.13
CA ASN A 66 -12.41 -17.11 9.21
C ASN A 66 -11.21 -16.89 8.28
N ALA A 67 -11.46 -16.45 7.04
CA ALA A 67 -10.41 -16.08 6.09
C ALA A 67 -9.53 -14.94 6.64
N ALA A 68 -10.14 -13.86 7.13
CA ALA A 68 -9.41 -12.72 7.70
C ALA A 68 -8.53 -13.13 8.90
N ARG A 69 -9.05 -13.96 9.80
CA ARG A 69 -8.31 -14.48 10.96
C ARG A 69 -7.13 -15.36 10.51
N ASN A 70 -7.35 -16.23 9.54
CA ASN A 70 -6.29 -17.08 9.01
C ASN A 70 -5.17 -16.25 8.38
N THR A 71 -5.52 -15.28 7.52
CA THR A 71 -4.56 -14.35 6.92
C THR A 71 -3.78 -13.58 7.97
N LEU A 72 -4.44 -13.12 9.05
CA LEU A 72 -3.77 -12.40 10.13
C LEU A 72 -2.73 -13.26 10.86
N ILE A 73 -3.08 -14.52 11.17
CA ILE A 73 -2.16 -15.45 11.83
C ILE A 73 -0.96 -15.76 10.93
N ILE A 74 -1.21 -16.03 9.65
CA ILE A 74 -0.17 -16.34 8.67
C ILE A 74 0.73 -15.12 8.44
N SER A 75 0.17 -13.92 8.29
CA SER A 75 0.96 -12.73 8.00
C SER A 75 1.84 -12.31 9.17
N ILE A 76 1.34 -12.37 10.40
CA ILE A 76 2.11 -12.02 11.60
C ILE A 76 3.25 -13.03 11.80
N SER A 77 2.95 -14.34 11.74
CA SER A 77 3.97 -15.37 11.89
C SER A 77 5.05 -15.25 10.82
N ALA A 78 4.67 -15.08 9.55
CA ALA A 78 5.59 -14.87 8.44
C ALA A 78 6.43 -13.59 8.61
N THR A 79 5.83 -12.50 9.07
CA THR A 79 6.52 -11.22 9.32
C THR A 79 7.59 -11.37 10.39
N ILE A 80 7.27 -12.02 11.52
CA ILE A 80 8.23 -12.24 12.61
C ILE A 80 9.40 -13.09 12.14
N ILE A 81 9.12 -14.23 11.51
CA ILE A 81 10.17 -15.14 11.02
C ILE A 81 11.04 -14.44 9.97
N SER A 82 10.40 -13.79 8.99
CA SER A 82 11.11 -13.05 7.93
C SER A 82 12.01 -11.95 8.51
N THR A 83 11.51 -11.18 9.47
CA THR A 83 12.27 -10.08 10.10
C THR A 83 13.47 -10.62 10.87
N VAL A 84 13.30 -11.69 11.65
CA VAL A 84 14.40 -12.32 12.39
C VAL A 84 15.46 -12.86 11.43
N CYS A 85 15.05 -13.63 10.42
CA CYS A 85 15.97 -14.18 9.42
C CYS A 85 16.72 -13.09 8.65
N ALA A 86 16.00 -12.06 8.18
CA ALA A 86 16.59 -10.93 7.46
C ALA A 86 17.58 -10.15 8.35
N THR A 87 17.25 -9.94 9.62
CA THR A 87 18.12 -9.25 10.58
C THR A 87 19.40 -10.05 10.85
N LEU A 88 19.29 -11.37 11.05
CA LEU A 88 20.45 -12.25 11.23
C LEU A 88 21.34 -12.27 9.98
N ALA A 89 20.73 -12.36 8.79
CA ALA A 89 21.46 -12.30 7.52
C ALA A 89 22.18 -10.96 7.34
N ALA A 90 21.52 -9.83 7.65
CA ALA A 90 22.13 -8.51 7.58
C ALA A 90 23.32 -8.37 8.55
N ILE A 91 23.21 -8.90 9.77
CA ILE A 91 24.33 -8.90 10.72
C ILE A 91 25.49 -9.75 10.19
N GLY A 92 25.21 -10.94 9.64
CA GLY A 92 26.22 -11.81 9.05
C GLY A 92 26.96 -11.14 7.90
N MET A 93 26.23 -10.53 6.96
CA MET A 93 26.82 -9.86 5.80
C MET A 93 27.63 -8.61 6.18
N THR A 94 27.23 -7.88 7.23
CA THR A 94 27.91 -6.63 7.63
C THR A 94 29.12 -6.85 8.53
N ARG A 95 29.21 -7.99 9.24
CA ARG A 95 30.27 -8.24 10.22
C ARG A 95 31.27 -9.33 9.81
N VAL A 96 31.03 -10.06 8.73
CA VAL A 96 32.01 -11.00 8.16
C VAL A 96 32.90 -10.22 7.18
N LYS A 97 34.22 -10.26 7.38
CA LYS A 97 35.19 -9.78 6.38
C LYS A 97 35.18 -10.72 5.18
N PRO A 98 35.32 -10.20 3.94
CA PRO A 98 35.31 -11.01 2.72
C PRO A 98 36.38 -12.10 2.73
#